data_AF-A0A958V136-F1
#
_entry.id   AF-A0A958V136-F1
#
_cell.length_a   1.000
_cell.length_b   1.000
_cell.length_c   1.000
_cell.angle_alpha   90.00
_cell.angle_beta   90.00
_cell.angle_gamma   90.00
#
_symmetry.space_group_name_H-M   'P 1'
#
loop_
_entity.id
_entity.type
_entity.pdbx_description
1 polymer ?
#
loop_
_entity_poly.entity_id
_entity_poly.type
_entity_poly.pdbx_seq_one_letter_code
_entity_poly.pdbx_strand_id
1 'polypeptide(L)'
;MVKYVLIFIIFLIVTSNSYAQFPDGWLGTWEGDLIIHSQPGDRNMVIKMKLSIRESQLVAVRNWNIFYDDNNGGEWRNYNLIGDDPESGIYKMDEQNSIILDMFYFNDTFFSTYSVGKAIITVSYELKDEKI
;
A
#
# COMPACT_ATOMS: atom_id res chain seq x y z
N MET A 1 47.49 23.28 16.05
CA MET A 1 46.88 21.99 16.46
C MET A 1 45.35 22.04 16.56
N VAL A 2 44.73 23.19 16.88
CA VAL A 2 43.26 23.32 17.04
C VAL A 2 42.49 23.48 15.72
N LYS A 3 43.14 23.96 14.65
CA LYS A 3 42.48 24.25 13.35
C LYS A 3 42.05 23.00 12.56
N TYR A 4 42.70 21.87 12.78
CA TYR A 4 42.39 20.60 12.08
C TYR A 4 41.30 19.79 12.80
N VAL A 5 41.01 20.08 14.07
CA VAL A 5 39.92 19.43 14.83
C VAL A 5 38.56 19.89 14.32
N LEU A 6 38.44 21.15 13.87
CA LEU A 6 37.19 21.68 13.30
C LEU A 6 36.84 21.09 11.92
N ILE A 7 37.84 20.63 11.16
CA ILE A 7 37.63 20.07 9.81
C ILE A 7 37.14 18.61 9.88
N PHE A 8 37.40 17.92 10.98
CA PHE A 8 36.94 16.53 11.16
C PHE A 8 35.45 16.42 11.51
N ILE A 9 34.82 17.50 11.99
CA ILE A 9 33.40 17.50 12.38
C ILE A 9 32.43 17.72 11.20
N ILE A 10 32.94 18.19 10.05
CA ILE A 10 32.12 18.46 8.85
C ILE A 10 31.90 17.18 8.00
N PHE A 11 32.58 16.07 8.31
CA PHE A 11 32.47 14.81 7.57
C PHE A 11 31.54 13.77 8.20
N LEU A 12 30.70 14.15 9.16
CA LEU A 12 29.47 13.40 9.47
C LEU A 12 28.41 13.79 8.44
N ILE A 13 28.66 13.46 7.17
CA ILE A 13 27.60 13.36 6.19
C ILE A 13 26.74 12.22 6.70
N VAL A 14 25.63 12.58 7.32
CA VAL A 14 24.54 11.66 7.62
C VAL A 14 24.14 11.09 6.27
N THR A 15 24.60 9.88 5.96
CA THR A 15 24.01 9.10 4.88
C THR A 15 22.63 8.74 5.39
N SER A 16 21.66 9.63 5.18
CA SER A 16 20.26 9.24 5.22
C SER A 16 20.14 8.19 4.14
N ASN A 17 20.06 6.91 4.53
CA ASN A 17 19.49 5.90 3.66
C ASN A 17 18.11 6.46 3.31
N SER A 18 17.99 7.00 2.10
CA SER A 18 16.72 7.35 1.51
C SER A 18 16.07 6.02 1.20
N TYR A 19 15.57 5.31 2.21
CA TYR A 19 14.56 4.31 1.98
C TYR A 19 13.46 5.06 1.24
N ALA A 20 13.23 4.76 -0.03
CA ALA A 20 12.14 5.40 -0.75
C ALA A 20 10.88 5.27 0.11
N GLN A 21 10.43 6.44 0.55
CA GLN A 21 9.46 6.52 1.61
C GLN A 21 8.13 6.10 1.02
N PHE A 22 7.37 5.31 1.78
CA PHE A 22 5.98 5.10 1.46
C PHE A 22 5.33 6.47 1.21
N PRO A 23 4.54 6.65 0.15
CA PRO A 23 3.99 7.97 -0.18
C PRO A 23 3.04 8.44 0.94
N ASP A 24 3.49 9.43 1.72
CA ASP A 24 2.81 9.87 2.96
C ASP A 24 1.33 10.24 2.76
N GLY A 25 0.96 10.71 1.57
CA GLY A 25 -0.43 11.06 1.21
C GLY A 25 -1.42 9.90 1.27
N TRP A 26 -0.94 8.66 1.33
CA TRP A 26 -1.77 7.46 1.43
C TRP A 26 -2.18 7.10 2.87
N LEU A 27 -1.48 7.66 3.87
CA LEU A 27 -1.84 7.42 5.28
C LEU A 27 -3.20 8.03 5.57
N GLY A 28 -4.14 7.22 6.03
CA GLY A 28 -5.50 7.71 6.23
C GLY A 28 -6.54 6.61 6.28
N THR A 29 -7.79 7.05 6.45
CA THR A 29 -8.95 6.17 6.29
C THR A 29 -9.76 6.69 5.11
N TRP A 30 -10.01 5.78 4.19
CA TRP A 30 -10.67 6.03 2.92
C TRP A 30 -11.92 5.17 2.88
N GLU A 31 -13.02 5.73 2.37
CA GLU A 31 -14.30 5.04 2.27
C GLU A 31 -14.85 5.17 0.86
N GLY A 32 -15.45 4.10 0.35
CA GLY A 32 -15.94 4.06 -1.02
C GLY A 32 -16.77 2.82 -1.31
N ASP A 33 -17.12 2.66 -2.58
CA ASP A 33 -17.96 1.58 -3.06
C ASP A 33 -17.14 0.67 -3.97
N LEU A 34 -17.06 -0.62 -3.64
CA LEU A 34 -16.59 -1.63 -4.58
C LEU A 34 -17.74 -2.05 -5.48
N ILE A 35 -17.54 -1.86 -6.77
CA ILE A 35 -18.46 -2.26 -7.81
C ILE A 35 -17.95 -3.56 -8.43
N ILE A 36 -18.67 -4.66 -8.18
CA ILE A 36 -18.40 -5.94 -8.82
C ILE A 36 -19.27 -6.02 -10.07
N HIS A 37 -18.63 -5.91 -11.23
CA HIS A 37 -19.29 -5.98 -12.53
C HIS A 37 -19.72 -7.42 -12.83
N SER A 38 -20.99 -7.59 -13.19
CA SER A 38 -21.56 -8.89 -13.59
C SER A 38 -21.74 -8.97 -15.12
N GLN A 39 -22.27 -10.09 -15.62
CA GLN A 39 -22.49 -10.26 -17.05
C GLN A 39 -23.50 -9.22 -17.57
N PRO A 40 -23.43 -8.85 -18.87
CA PRO A 40 -24.39 -7.92 -19.45
C PRO A 40 -25.84 -8.38 -19.23
N GLY A 41 -26.63 -7.57 -18.51
CA GLY A 41 -28.02 -7.88 -18.15
C GLY A 41 -28.24 -8.17 -16.67
N ASP A 42 -27.18 -8.47 -15.92
CA ASP A 42 -27.23 -8.64 -14.47
C ASP A 42 -27.01 -7.31 -13.74
N ARG A 43 -27.49 -7.22 -12.49
CA ARG A 43 -27.20 -6.08 -11.61
C ARG A 43 -25.79 -6.21 -11.03
N ASN A 44 -24.99 -5.15 -11.15
CA ASN A 44 -23.72 -5.06 -10.43
C ASN A 44 -23.96 -5.14 -8.92
N MET A 45 -23.07 -5.82 -8.22
CA MET A 45 -23.05 -5.82 -6.76
C MET A 45 -22.23 -4.61 -6.29
N VAL A 46 -22.75 -3.91 -5.28
CA VAL A 46 -22.06 -2.78 -4.65
C VAL A 46 -21.84 -3.12 -3.17
N ILE A 47 -20.58 -3.03 -2.73
CA ILE A 47 -20.16 -3.29 -1.35
C ILE A 47 -19.56 -2.01 -0.80
N LYS A 48 -20.03 -1.53 0.36
CA LYS A 48 -19.37 -0.42 1.06
C LYS A 48 -18.04 -0.90 1.59
N MET A 49 -16.98 -0.15 1.32
CA MET A 49 -15.63 -0.49 1.71
C MET A 49 -14.98 0.62 2.50
N LYS A 50 -14.06 0.22 3.39
CA LYS A 50 -13.17 1.12 4.10
C LYS A 50 -11.75 0.61 4.01
N LEU A 51 -10.83 1.47 3.61
CA LEU A 51 -9.40 1.21 3.61
C LEU A 51 -8.75 2.05 4.71
N SER A 52 -8.03 1.42 5.63
CA SER A 52 -7.27 2.07 6.68
C SER A 52 -5.79 1.76 6.50
N ILE A 53 -5.01 2.79 6.18
CA ILE A 53 -3.56 2.68 6.03
C ILE A 53 -2.91 3.39 7.21
N ARG A 54 -2.04 2.68 7.93
CA ARG A 54 -1.36 3.20 9.13
C ARG A 54 0.11 2.82 9.16
N GLU A 55 0.88 3.60 9.90
CA GLU A 55 2.23 3.24 10.30
C GLU A 55 2.23 1.90 11.07
N SER A 56 3.31 1.14 10.89
CA SER A 56 3.57 -0.08 11.66
C SER A 56 4.75 0.14 12.62
N GLN A 57 5.10 -0.87 13.41
CA GLN A 57 6.30 -0.84 14.25
C GLN A 57 7.60 -0.95 13.43
N LEU A 58 7.51 -1.40 12.17
CA LEU A 58 8.64 -1.56 11.27
C LEU A 58 8.62 -0.43 10.23
N VAL A 59 9.76 0.26 10.08
CA VAL A 59 9.88 1.47 9.23
C VAL A 59 9.45 1.22 7.77
N ALA A 60 9.80 0.06 7.22
CA ALA A 60 9.49 -0.30 5.83
C ALA A 60 8.13 -0.98 5.64
N VAL A 61 7.28 -1.04 6.68
CA VAL A 61 5.99 -1.73 6.64
C VAL A 61 4.86 -0.78 6.98
N ARG A 62 3.76 -0.88 6.25
CA ARG A 62 2.50 -0.20 6.54
C ARG A 62 1.39 -1.22 6.79
N ASN A 63 0.57 -0.94 7.79
CA ASN A 63 -0.65 -1.70 8.02
C ASN A 63 -1.66 -1.29 6.95
N TRP A 64 -2.14 -2.25 6.17
CA TRP A 64 -3.10 -2.03 5.10
C TRP A 64 -4.35 -2.86 5.42
N ASN A 65 -5.36 -2.23 6.02
CA ASN A 65 -6.54 -2.93 6.52
C ASN A 65 -7.75 -2.55 5.67
N ILE A 66 -8.45 -3.54 5.13
CA ILE A 66 -9.63 -3.35 4.29
C ILE A 66 -10.84 -3.93 5.02
N PHE A 67 -11.87 -3.14 5.22
CA PHE A 67 -13.17 -3.62 5.67
C PHE A 67 -14.12 -3.69 4.49
N TYR A 68 -14.77 -4.84 4.34
CA TYR A 68 -15.87 -5.03 3.40
C TYR A 68 -17.16 -5.11 4.22
N ASP A 69 -18.07 -4.17 4.01
CA ASP A 69 -19.42 -4.21 4.57
C ASP A 69 -20.31 -5.04 3.64
N ASP A 70 -20.16 -6.36 3.73
CA ASP A 70 -21.01 -7.30 3.04
C ASP A 70 -22.27 -7.62 3.86
N ASN A 71 -23.24 -8.28 3.23
CA ASN A 71 -24.50 -8.65 3.88
C ASN A 71 -24.33 -9.69 5.02
N ASN A 72 -23.10 -10.11 5.35
CA ASN A 72 -22.80 -11.12 6.37
C ASN A 72 -22.20 -10.51 7.65
N GLY A 73 -22.33 -9.20 7.85
CA GLY A 73 -21.89 -8.51 9.07
C GLY A 73 -20.49 -7.89 8.96
N GLY A 74 -19.90 -7.95 7.76
CA GLY A 74 -18.66 -7.30 7.40
C GLY A 74 -17.40 -7.91 8.01
N GLU A 75 -16.31 -7.86 7.26
CA GLU A 75 -15.05 -8.49 7.65
C GLU A 75 -13.85 -7.58 7.36
N TRP A 76 -12.92 -7.55 8.31
CA TRP A 76 -11.60 -6.94 8.11
C TRP A 76 -10.64 -7.93 7.48
N ARG A 77 -10.02 -7.51 6.38
CA ARG A 77 -8.84 -8.13 5.80
C ARG A 77 -7.61 -7.33 6.22
N ASN A 78 -6.70 -7.98 6.94
CA ASN A 78 -5.51 -7.34 7.49
C ASN A 78 -4.28 -7.74 6.68
N TYR A 79 -3.67 -6.76 6.02
CA TYR A 79 -2.47 -6.95 5.22
C TYR A 79 -1.32 -6.09 5.72
N ASN A 80 -0.10 -6.49 5.37
CA ASN A 80 1.10 -5.68 5.53
C ASN A 80 1.64 -5.29 4.16
N LEU A 81 1.74 -4.00 3.89
CA LEU A 81 2.45 -3.50 2.70
C LEU A 81 3.92 -3.29 3.07
N ILE A 82 4.81 -4.05 2.44
CA ILE A 82 6.24 -4.08 2.69
C ILE A 82 6.95 -3.40 1.52
N GLY A 83 7.82 -2.44 1.82
CA GLY A 83 8.72 -1.87 0.82
C GLY A 83 9.86 -2.84 0.48
N ASP A 84 9.90 -3.33 -0.77
CA ASP A 84 10.90 -4.31 -1.25
C ASP A 84 12.01 -3.59 -2.02
N ASP A 85 11.63 -2.88 -3.08
CA ASP A 85 12.46 -1.86 -3.73
C ASP A 85 11.61 -0.61 -4.02
N PRO A 86 11.31 0.19 -2.98
CA PRO A 86 10.40 1.32 -3.12
C PRO A 86 10.94 2.43 -4.04
N GLU A 87 12.26 2.49 -4.28
CA GLU A 87 12.86 3.49 -5.19
C GLU A 87 12.43 3.23 -6.64
N SER A 88 12.28 1.96 -6.99
CA SER A 88 11.70 1.49 -8.25
C SER A 88 10.17 1.32 -8.20
N GLY A 89 9.54 1.71 -7.08
CA GLY A 89 8.10 1.54 -6.87
C GLY A 89 7.67 0.09 -6.60
N ILE A 90 8.56 -0.79 -6.16
CA ILE A 90 8.27 -2.21 -5.92
C ILE A 90 7.95 -2.45 -4.44
N TYR A 91 6.79 -3.05 -4.21
CA TYR A 91 6.27 -3.39 -2.88
C TYR A 91 5.74 -4.83 -2.87
N LYS A 92 5.52 -5.36 -1.67
CA LYS A 92 4.87 -6.65 -1.43
C LYS A 92 3.67 -6.48 -0.51
N MET A 93 2.53 -7.06 -0.85
CA MET A 93 1.38 -7.16 0.04
C MET A 93 1.39 -8.55 0.68
N ASP A 94 1.63 -8.62 1.99
CA ASP A 94 1.58 -9.86 2.76
C ASP A 94 0.18 -10.02 3.38
N GLU A 95 -0.52 -11.10 3.01
CA GLU A 95 -1.85 -11.44 3.53
C GLU A 95 -1.82 -12.14 4.90
N GLN A 96 -0.62 -12.39 5.45
CA GLN A 96 -0.42 -13.06 6.74
C GLN A 96 -0.94 -14.50 6.78
N ASN A 97 -1.07 -15.14 5.63
CA ASN A 97 -1.52 -16.51 5.45
C ASN A 97 -0.59 -17.32 4.51
N SER A 98 0.67 -16.89 4.38
CA SER A 98 1.69 -17.36 3.42
C SER A 98 1.53 -16.87 1.98
N ILE A 99 0.52 -16.04 1.67
CA ILE A 99 0.37 -15.39 0.37
C ILE A 99 1.05 -14.02 0.41
N ILE A 100 1.91 -13.78 -0.57
CA ILE A 100 2.56 -12.50 -0.82
C ILE A 100 2.24 -12.10 -2.26
N LEU A 101 1.65 -10.92 -2.45
CA LEU A 101 1.30 -10.38 -3.75
C LEU A 101 2.28 -9.28 -4.16
N ASP A 102 2.66 -9.26 -5.44
CA ASP A 102 3.45 -8.17 -6.00
C ASP A 102 2.60 -6.90 -6.12
N MET A 103 3.17 -5.77 -5.69
CA MET A 103 2.56 -4.46 -5.76
C MET A 103 3.52 -3.49 -6.43
N PHE A 104 3.03 -2.72 -7.40
CA PHE A 104 3.81 -1.71 -8.11
C PHE A 104 3.19 -0.33 -7.89
N TYR A 105 3.99 0.65 -7.49
CA TYR A 105 3.59 2.03 -7.35
C TYR A 105 4.07 2.84 -8.55
N PHE A 106 3.13 3.45 -9.27
CA PHE A 106 3.44 4.33 -10.40
C PHE A 106 2.35 5.37 -10.56
N ASN A 107 2.74 6.65 -10.69
CA ASN A 107 1.82 7.77 -10.93
C ASN A 107 0.65 7.82 -9.94
N ASP A 108 0.98 7.88 -8.64
CA ASP A 108 0.01 7.90 -7.53
C ASP A 108 -1.01 6.78 -7.54
N THR A 109 -0.61 5.63 -8.11
CA THR A 109 -1.46 4.45 -8.22
C THR A 109 -0.66 3.21 -7.81
N PHE A 110 -1.23 2.40 -6.93
CA PHE A 110 -0.74 1.05 -6.65
C PHE A 110 -1.45 0.05 -7.55
N PHE A 111 -0.70 -0.86 -8.16
CA PHE A 111 -1.19 -1.93 -9.02
C PHE A 111 -0.76 -3.29 -8.49
N SER A 112 -1.64 -4.28 -8.57
CA SER A 112 -1.30 -5.68 -8.40
C SER A 112 -1.99 -6.51 -9.46
N THR A 113 -1.31 -7.55 -9.94
CA THR A 113 -1.94 -8.57 -10.78
C THR A 113 -1.54 -9.94 -10.27
N TYR A 114 -2.53 -10.77 -9.99
CA TYR A 114 -2.33 -12.10 -9.44
C TYR A 114 -3.39 -13.08 -9.95
N SER A 115 -3.14 -14.37 -9.75
CA SER A 115 -4.03 -15.44 -10.22
C SER A 115 -4.76 -16.10 -9.05
N VAL A 116 -6.06 -16.31 -9.21
CA VAL A 116 -6.90 -17.11 -8.30
C VAL A 116 -7.55 -18.23 -9.10
N GLY A 117 -7.02 -19.44 -8.96
CA GLY A 117 -7.42 -20.58 -9.79
C GLY A 117 -7.10 -20.31 -11.27
N LYS A 118 -8.13 -20.18 -12.11
CA LYS A 118 -8.00 -19.84 -13.55
C LYS A 118 -8.23 -18.36 -13.86
N ALA A 119 -8.62 -17.57 -12.86
CA ALA A 119 -8.88 -16.15 -13.04
C ALA A 119 -7.59 -15.36 -12.83
N ILE A 120 -7.37 -14.35 -13.68
CA ILE A 120 -6.37 -13.31 -13.47
C ILE A 120 -7.12 -12.09 -12.95
N ILE A 121 -6.67 -11.56 -11.82
CA ILE A 121 -7.26 -10.40 -11.16
C ILE A 121 -6.21 -9.29 -11.21
N THR A 122 -6.61 -8.12 -11.70
CA THR A 122 -5.83 -6.88 -11.62
C THR A 122 -6.58 -5.93 -10.69
N VAL A 123 -5.85 -5.39 -9.71
CA VAL A 123 -6.36 -4.41 -8.75
C VAL A 123 -5.54 -3.15 -8.88
N SER A 124 -6.21 -2.01 -8.86
CA SER A 124 -5.57 -0.70 -8.77
C SER A 124 -6.17 0.12 -7.63
N TYR A 125 -5.33 0.83 -6.91
CA TYR A 125 -5.72 1.87 -5.95
C TYR A 125 -5.11 3.17 -6.47
N GLU A 126 -5.89 4.22 -6.66
CA GLU A 126 -5.41 5.52 -7.19
C GLU A 126 -5.70 6.60 -6.16
N LEU A 127 -4.69 7.34 -5.72
CA LEU A 127 -4.90 8.50 -4.85
C LEU A 127 -5.17 9.73 -5.73
N LYS A 128 -6.42 10.21 -5.74
CA LYS A 128 -6.85 11.37 -6.51
C LYS A 128 -7.69 12.32 -5.67
N ASP A 129 -7.31 13.60 -5.66
CA ASP A 129 -8.02 14.66 -4.92
C ASP A 129 -8.27 14.30 -3.44
N GLU A 130 -7.27 13.72 -2.78
CA GLU A 130 -7.37 13.20 -1.40
C GLU A 130 -8.48 12.15 -1.24
N LYS A 131 -8.59 11.22 -2.20
CA LYS A 131 -9.47 10.05 -2.17
C LYS A 131 -8.78 8.86 -2.84
N ILE A 132 -9.09 7.65 -2.38
CA ILE A 132 -8.64 6.38 -2.99
C ILE A 132 -9.84 5.66 -3.57
#